data_AF-A0A5C7RGB9-F1
#
_entry.id   AF-A0A5C7RGB9-F1
#
_cell.length_a   1.000
_cell.length_b   1.000
_cell.length_c   1.000
_cell.angle_alpha   90.00
_cell.angle_beta   90.00
_cell.angle_gamma   90.00
#
_symmetry.space_group_name_H-M   'P 1'
#
loop_
_entity.id
_entity.type
_entity.pdbx_description
1 polymer ?
#
loop_
_entity_poly.entity_id
_entity_poly.type
_entity_poly.pdbx_seq_one_letter_code
_entity_poly.pdbx_strand_id
1 'polypeptide(L)'
;MKKDFMLLTEALPMTAFVKGFVILNLLLLPLSLLLTYFLTVMGAATPSHPGTAKTLLTVLGFIYVLPLFGLIALLGLAKVADFILQLIPFTHGAVSWLGILIASILLVIAGNIFIDHLYQFKQGNYGLSLAALLLIFGFALAVYFAAKIPLPWISG
;
A
#
# COMPACT_ATOMS: atom_id res chain seq x y z
N MET A 1 22.59 -18.09 0.48
CA MET A 1 23.06 -16.83 -0.12
C MET A 1 22.77 -16.69 -1.61
N LYS A 2 23.31 -17.53 -2.52
CA LYS A 2 23.07 -17.33 -3.98
C LYS A 2 21.60 -17.50 -4.40
N LYS A 3 20.87 -18.42 -3.75
CA LYS A 3 19.45 -18.70 -4.02
C LYS A 3 18.52 -17.60 -3.49
N ASP A 4 18.81 -17.07 -2.30
CA ASP A 4 18.00 -16.02 -1.65
C ASP A 4 18.11 -14.69 -2.40
N PHE A 5 19.31 -14.38 -2.90
CA PHE A 5 19.54 -13.22 -3.74
C PHE A 5 18.79 -13.31 -5.08
N MET A 6 18.75 -14.50 -5.69
CA MET A 6 17.98 -14.72 -6.93
C MET A 6 16.47 -14.49 -6.74
N LEU A 7 15.91 -14.87 -5.58
CA LEU A 7 14.50 -14.63 -5.27
C LEU A 7 14.18 -13.14 -5.11
N LEU A 8 15.10 -12.35 -4.56
CA LEU A 8 14.90 -10.91 -4.38
C LEU A 8 14.92 -10.13 -5.70
N THR A 9 15.65 -10.64 -6.70
CA THR A 9 15.75 -10.03 -8.04
C THR A 9 14.74 -10.57 -9.04
N GLU A 10 13.86 -11.49 -8.62
CA GLU A 10 12.84 -12.09 -9.49
C GLU A 10 11.90 -11.01 -10.04
N ALA A 11 11.63 -11.05 -11.35
CA ALA A 11 10.72 -10.13 -12.00
C ALA A 11 9.26 -10.51 -11.71
N LEU A 12 8.55 -9.63 -11.03
CA LEU A 12 7.15 -9.78 -10.67
C LEU A 12 6.30 -8.92 -11.60
N PRO A 13 5.30 -9.50 -12.28
CA PRO A 13 4.45 -8.73 -13.19
C PRO A 13 3.61 -7.73 -12.40
N MET A 14 3.59 -6.46 -12.82
CA MET A 14 2.77 -5.42 -12.19
C MET A 14 1.26 -5.74 -12.30
N THR A 15 0.86 -6.47 -13.35
CA THR A 15 -0.50 -6.97 -13.52
C THR A 15 -0.93 -7.91 -12.38
N ALA A 16 -0.02 -8.66 -11.78
CA ALA A 16 -0.32 -9.46 -10.60
C ALA A 16 -0.65 -8.57 -9.39
N PHE A 17 0.07 -7.46 -9.19
CA PHE A 17 -0.26 -6.52 -8.12
C PHE A 17 -1.62 -5.85 -8.32
N VAL A 18 -1.94 -5.43 -9.54
CA VAL A 18 -3.26 -4.85 -9.85
C VAL A 18 -4.38 -5.88 -9.63
N LYS A 19 -4.23 -7.09 -10.19
CA LYS A 19 -5.19 -8.18 -10.00
C LYS A 19 -5.37 -8.52 -8.52
N GLY A 20 -4.26 -8.67 -7.81
CA GLY A 20 -4.24 -8.98 -6.39
C GLY A 20 -4.91 -7.91 -5.53
N PHE A 21 -4.70 -6.63 -5.87
CA PHE A 21 -5.34 -5.52 -5.18
C PHE A 21 -6.86 -5.54 -5.38
N VAL A 22 -7.33 -5.80 -6.60
CA VAL A 22 -8.76 -5.94 -6.88
C VAL A 22 -9.36 -7.11 -6.09
N ILE A 23 -8.72 -8.28 -6.13
CA ILE A 23 -9.18 -9.46 -5.39
C ILE A 23 -9.22 -9.18 -3.88
N LEU A 24 -8.15 -8.62 -3.32
CA LEU A 24 -8.07 -8.30 -1.90
C LEU A 24 -9.16 -7.31 -1.48
N ASN A 25 -9.41 -6.27 -2.27
CA ASN A 25 -10.50 -5.31 -2.00
C ASN A 25 -11.88 -5.96 -2.06
N LEU A 26 -12.11 -6.88 -3.00
CA LEU A 26 -13.39 -7.59 -3.09
C LEU A 26 -13.62 -8.54 -1.90
N LEU A 27 -12.57 -9.25 -1.46
CA LEU A 27 -12.62 -10.09 -0.27
C LEU A 27 -12.89 -9.27 0.99
N LEU A 28 -12.29 -8.09 1.10
CA LEU A 28 -12.45 -7.21 2.25
C LEU A 28 -13.68 -6.29 2.17
N LEU A 29 -14.36 -6.21 1.02
CA LEU A 29 -15.45 -5.26 0.77
C LEU A 29 -16.54 -5.28 1.86
N PRO A 30 -17.05 -6.44 2.34
CA PRO A 30 -18.06 -6.45 3.38
C PRO A 30 -17.58 -5.79 4.68
N LEU A 31 -16.33 -6.07 5.07
CA LEU A 31 -15.71 -5.49 6.25
C LEU A 31 -15.43 -4.00 6.05
N SER A 32 -14.92 -3.61 4.88
CA SER A 32 -14.64 -2.21 4.53
C SER A 32 -15.91 -1.37 4.55
N LEU A 33 -17.04 -1.88 4.05
CA LEU A 33 -18.33 -1.20 4.10
C LEU A 33 -18.85 -1.01 5.52
N LEU A 34 -18.79 -2.07 6.34
CA LEU A 34 -19.15 -2.00 7.76
C LEU A 34 -18.29 -1.00 8.51
N LEU A 35 -16.97 -1.02 8.30
CA LEU A 35 -16.04 -0.08 8.91
C LEU A 35 -16.30 1.36 8.44
N THR A 36 -16.57 1.54 7.14
CA THR A 36 -16.91 2.84 6.56
C THR A 36 -18.14 3.43 7.24
N TYR A 37 -19.21 2.63 7.35
CA TYR A 37 -20.44 3.04 8.01
C TYR A 37 -20.21 3.38 9.49
N PHE A 38 -19.54 2.48 10.22
CA PHE A 38 -19.27 2.65 11.64
C PHE A 38 -18.47 3.93 11.94
N LEU A 39 -17.36 4.15 11.21
CA LEU A 39 -16.53 5.36 11.37
C LEU A 39 -17.29 6.62 10.98
N THR A 40 -18.14 6.54 9.95
CA THR A 40 -18.97 7.67 9.53
C THR A 40 -19.97 8.06 10.63
N VAL A 41 -20.68 7.09 11.20
CA VAL A 41 -21.66 7.32 12.28
C VAL A 41 -20.97 7.87 13.53
N MET A 42 -19.88 7.23 13.97
CA MET A 42 -19.15 7.68 15.14
C MET A 42 -18.54 9.08 14.95
N GLY A 43 -17.95 9.36 13.80
CA GLY A 43 -17.36 10.68 13.52
C GLY A 43 -18.39 11.79 13.32
N ALA A 44 -19.60 11.45 12.82
CA ALA A 44 -20.68 12.42 12.63
C ALA A 44 -21.48 12.71 13.92
N ALA A 45 -21.44 11.81 14.91
CA ALA A 45 -22.15 11.96 16.17
C ALA A 45 -21.47 12.93 17.17
N THR A 46 -20.27 13.44 16.85
CA THR A 46 -19.50 14.32 17.74
C THR A 46 -19.91 15.79 17.55
N PRO A 47 -20.23 16.55 18.62
CA PRO A 47 -20.73 17.93 18.52
C PRO A 47 -19.79 18.94 17.83
N SER A 48 -18.49 18.61 17.76
CA SER A 48 -17.42 19.45 17.24
C SER A 48 -16.97 19.10 15.82
N HIS A 49 -17.61 18.11 15.16
CA HIS A 49 -17.13 17.57 13.89
C HIS A 49 -18.00 17.94 12.69
N PRO A 50 -17.40 17.94 11.47
CA PRO A 50 -18.11 18.31 10.27
C PRO A 50 -19.23 17.30 9.99
N GLY A 51 -20.39 17.79 9.53
CA GLY A 51 -21.58 16.94 9.32
C GLY A 51 -21.33 15.68 8.49
N THR A 52 -22.24 14.71 8.58
CA THR A 52 -22.10 13.33 8.10
C THR A 52 -21.47 13.17 6.73
N ALA A 53 -21.81 14.03 5.77
CA ALA A 53 -21.27 13.98 4.40
C ALA A 53 -19.74 14.17 4.34
N LYS A 54 -19.18 15.10 5.12
CA LYS A 54 -17.74 15.38 5.13
C LYS A 54 -16.96 14.29 5.88
N THR A 55 -17.54 13.71 6.92
CA THR A 55 -16.97 12.54 7.60
C THR A 55 -16.96 11.33 6.66
N LEU A 56 -18.06 11.06 5.95
CA LEU A 56 -18.14 9.99 4.96
C LEU A 56 -17.08 10.14 3.87
N LEU A 57 -16.92 11.34 3.30
CA LEU A 57 -15.89 11.64 2.30
C LEU A 57 -14.47 11.36 2.81
N THR A 58 -14.17 11.77 4.05
CA THR A 58 -12.87 11.51 4.68
C THR A 58 -12.63 10.01 4.84
N VAL A 59 -13.62 9.27 5.32
CA VAL A 59 -13.52 7.82 5.56
C VAL A 59 -13.38 7.06 4.23
N LEU A 60 -14.14 7.43 3.20
CA LEU A 60 -14.00 6.87 1.85
C LEU A 60 -12.60 7.11 1.28
N GLY A 61 -12.08 8.33 1.43
CA GLY A 61 -10.72 8.66 1.04
C GLY A 61 -9.68 7.80 1.76
N PHE A 62 -9.84 7.63 3.07
CA PHE A 62 -8.88 6.86 3.87
C PHE A 62 -8.94 5.36 3.60
N ILE A 63 -10.12 4.77 3.47
CA ILE A 63 -10.27 3.31 3.31
C ILE A 63 -9.98 2.84 1.89
N TYR A 64 -10.37 3.61 0.86
CA TYR A 64 -10.29 3.13 -0.53
C TYR A 64 -9.22 3.87 -1.34
N VAL A 65 -9.12 5.19 -1.18
CA VAL A 65 -8.23 6.00 -2.01
C VAL A 65 -6.78 5.90 -1.52
N LEU A 66 -6.55 5.94 -0.21
CA LEU A 66 -5.19 5.89 0.35
C LEU A 66 -4.45 4.58 0.00
N PRO A 67 -5.05 3.38 0.13
CA PRO A 67 -4.35 2.14 -0.28
C PRO A 67 -4.07 2.07 -1.77
N LEU A 68 -4.96 2.62 -2.61
CA LEU A 68 -4.74 2.70 -4.07
C LEU A 68 -3.55 3.60 -4.40
N PHE A 69 -3.52 4.81 -3.84
CA PHE A 69 -2.38 5.72 -4.02
C PHE A 69 -1.10 5.12 -3.45
N GLY A 70 -1.17 4.45 -2.29
CA GLY A 70 -0.04 3.73 -1.70
C GLY A 70 0.52 2.66 -2.63
N LEU A 71 -0.34 1.86 -3.27
CA LEU A 71 0.08 0.85 -4.24
C LEU A 71 0.73 1.48 -5.47
N ILE A 72 0.12 2.52 -6.05
CA ILE A 72 0.66 3.22 -7.22
C ILE A 72 2.04 3.81 -6.90
N ALA A 73 2.17 4.50 -5.76
CA ALA A 73 3.42 5.08 -5.31
C ALA A 73 4.49 3.99 -5.05
N LEU A 74 4.11 2.89 -4.42
CA LEU A 74 5.01 1.76 -4.16
C LEU A 74 5.54 1.16 -5.46
N LEU A 75 4.65 0.85 -6.42
CA LEU A 75 5.05 0.28 -7.70
C LEU A 75 5.86 1.26 -8.56
N GLY A 76 5.50 2.55 -8.55
CA GLY A 76 6.25 3.60 -9.24
C GLY A 76 7.67 3.75 -8.70
N LEU A 77 7.81 3.82 -7.37
CA LEU A 77 9.13 3.89 -6.71
C LEU A 77 9.93 2.61 -6.87
N ALA A 78 9.29 1.44 -6.81
CA ALA A 78 9.95 0.16 -7.05
C ALA A 78 10.51 0.11 -8.48
N LYS A 79 9.76 0.65 -9.44
CA LYS A 79 10.20 0.73 -10.83
C LYS A 79 11.41 1.64 -11.02
N VAL A 80 11.40 2.79 -10.34
CA VAL A 80 12.56 3.72 -10.32
C VAL A 80 13.77 3.03 -9.68
N ALA A 81 13.59 2.33 -8.57
CA ALA A 81 14.65 1.59 -7.89
C ALA A 81 15.24 0.48 -8.78
N ASP A 82 14.40 -0.33 -9.41
CA ASP A 82 14.83 -1.38 -10.34
C ASP A 82 15.60 -0.84 -11.53
N PHE A 83 15.19 0.33 -12.04
CA PHE A 83 15.89 1.01 -13.12
C PHE A 83 17.29 1.49 -12.69
N ILE A 84 17.38 2.15 -11.53
CA ILE A 84 18.66 2.64 -10.98
C ILE A 84 19.62 1.47 -10.71
N LEU A 85 19.09 0.36 -10.17
CA LEU A 85 19.86 -0.85 -9.87
C LEU A 85 20.09 -1.76 -11.07
N GLN A 86 19.60 -1.37 -12.26
CA GLN A 86 19.72 -2.14 -13.51
C GLN A 86 19.16 -3.57 -13.41
N LEU A 87 18.15 -3.80 -12.56
CA LEU A 87 17.53 -5.11 -12.36
C LEU A 87 16.50 -5.42 -13.44
N ILE A 88 15.63 -4.45 -13.74
CA ILE A 88 14.54 -4.61 -14.71
C ILE A 88 14.45 -3.34 -15.56
N PRO A 89 14.49 -3.45 -16.91
CA PRO A 89 14.36 -2.30 -17.79
C PRO A 89 13.05 -1.53 -17.57
N PHE A 90 13.09 -0.21 -17.74
CA PHE A 90 11.92 0.64 -17.51
C PHE A 90 10.71 0.28 -18.39
N THR A 91 10.95 -0.22 -19.59
CA THR A 91 9.94 -0.62 -20.58
C THR A 91 9.19 -1.91 -20.24
N HIS A 92 9.71 -2.74 -19.33
CA HIS A 92 9.04 -3.97 -18.91
C HIS A 92 7.99 -3.68 -17.84
N GLY A 93 6.77 -4.23 -17.97
CA GLY A 93 5.68 -4.13 -16.99
C GLY A 93 5.88 -4.99 -15.73
N ALA A 94 7.08 -5.00 -15.17
CA ALA A 94 7.47 -5.81 -14.02
C ALA A 94 8.34 -5.01 -13.03
N VAL A 95 8.31 -5.44 -11.77
CA VAL A 95 9.11 -4.92 -10.65
C VAL A 95 9.75 -6.08 -9.87
N SER A 96 10.85 -5.86 -9.17
CA SER A 96 11.50 -6.88 -8.34
C SER A 96 11.12 -6.77 -6.87
N TRP A 97 11.27 -7.86 -6.11
CA TRP A 97 11.07 -7.82 -4.64
C TRP A 97 12.04 -6.86 -3.96
N LEU A 98 13.28 -6.78 -4.46
CA LEU A 98 14.29 -5.85 -3.97
C LEU A 98 13.85 -4.39 -4.23
N GLY A 99 13.32 -4.10 -5.42
CA GLY A 99 12.75 -2.81 -5.77
C GLY A 99 11.58 -2.44 -4.85
N ILE A 100 10.67 -3.38 -4.58
CA ILE A 100 9.55 -3.19 -3.63
C ILE A 100 10.04 -2.92 -2.21
N LEU A 101 11.06 -3.65 -1.74
CA LEU A 101 11.63 -3.44 -0.41
C LEU A 101 12.23 -2.03 -0.29
N ILE A 102 13.03 -1.62 -1.27
CA ILE A 102 13.63 -0.28 -1.31
C ILE A 102 12.53 0.79 -1.38
N ALA A 103 11.54 0.61 -2.23
CA ALA A 103 10.40 1.51 -2.34
C ALA A 103 9.62 1.63 -1.02
N SER A 104 9.44 0.52 -0.30
CA SER A 104 8.79 0.51 1.01
C SER A 104 9.58 1.33 2.03
N ILE A 105 10.91 1.18 2.06
CA ILE A 105 11.80 1.98 2.92
C ILE A 105 11.69 3.46 2.56
N LEU A 106 11.74 3.81 1.27
CA LEU A 106 11.63 5.19 0.80
C LEU A 106 10.28 5.82 1.17
N LEU A 107 9.18 5.08 1.05
CA LEU A 107 7.85 5.55 1.46
C LEU A 107 7.76 5.82 2.96
N VAL A 108 8.34 4.94 3.79
CA VAL A 108 8.40 5.17 5.25
C VAL A 108 9.21 6.41 5.57
N ILE A 109 10.39 6.56 4.96
CA ILE A 109 11.24 7.74 5.18
C ILE A 109 10.50 9.01 4.76
N ALA A 110 9.89 9.03 3.57
CA ALA A 110 9.14 10.17 3.07
C ALA A 110 7.93 10.50 3.97
N GLY A 111 7.20 9.49 4.42
CA GLY A 111 6.07 9.64 5.34
C GLY A 111 6.50 10.21 6.69
N ASN A 112 7.61 9.73 7.25
CA ASN A 112 8.17 10.27 8.48
C ASN A 112 8.60 11.74 8.32
N ILE A 113 9.34 12.07 7.25
CA ILE A 113 9.72 13.46 6.96
C ILE A 113 8.48 14.34 6.87
N PHE A 114 7.43 13.87 6.17
CA PHE A 114 6.18 14.61 6.03
C PHE A 114 5.48 14.86 7.38
N ILE A 115 5.37 13.84 8.23
CA ILE A 115 4.77 13.95 9.57
C ILE A 115 5.58 14.89 10.46
N ASP A 116 6.91 14.78 10.43
CA ASP A 116 7.81 15.62 11.21
C ASP A 116 7.66 17.11 10.83
N HIS A 117 7.50 17.41 9.53
CA HIS A 117 7.24 18.78 9.06
C HIS A 117 5.84 19.28 9.40
N LEU A 118 4.82 18.41 9.39
CA LEU A 118 3.44 18.80 9.70
C LEU A 118 3.23 19.10 11.18
N TYR A 119 3.82 18.29 12.06
CA TYR A 119 3.52 18.34 13.49
C TYR A 119 4.69 18.84 14.34
N GLN A 120 5.81 19.22 13.73
CA GLN A 120 7.04 19.61 14.43
C GLN A 120 7.49 18.57 15.47
N PHE A 121 7.15 17.29 15.26
CA PHE A 121 7.56 16.21 16.14
C PHE A 121 9.09 16.06 16.03
N LYS A 122 9.83 16.64 16.98
CA LYS A 122 11.24 16.30 17.19
C LYS A 122 11.30 14.98 17.95
N GLN A 123 11.21 13.83 17.29
CA GLN A 123 11.67 12.58 17.91
C GLN A 123 11.83 11.43 16.91
N GLY A 124 13.06 10.89 16.88
CA GLY A 124 13.43 9.66 16.16
C GLY A 124 12.78 8.41 16.75
N ASN A 125 11.46 8.30 16.59
CA ASN A 125 10.69 7.16 17.04
C ASN A 125 10.77 6.03 15.99
N TYR A 126 11.94 5.37 15.94
CA TYR A 126 12.24 4.31 14.98
C TYR A 126 11.25 3.13 15.02
N GLY A 127 10.54 2.93 16.14
CA GLY A 127 9.53 1.89 16.29
C GLY A 127 8.32 2.06 15.36
N LEU A 128 7.84 3.30 15.20
CA LEU A 128 6.74 3.60 14.28
C LEU A 128 7.14 3.40 12.82
N SER A 129 8.37 3.79 12.47
CA SER A 129 8.95 3.56 11.15
C SER A 129 9.03 2.07 10.81
N LEU A 130 9.45 1.25 11.77
CA LEU A 130 9.55 -0.20 11.57
C LEU A 130 8.17 -0.85 11.43
N ALA A 131 7.19 -0.43 12.25
CA ALA A 131 5.81 -0.88 12.10
C ALA A 131 5.23 -0.48 10.72
N ALA A 132 5.47 0.75 10.27
CA ALA A 132 5.04 1.22 8.96
C ALA A 132 5.69 0.42 7.82
N LEU A 133 6.99 0.12 7.92
CA LEU A 133 7.69 -0.70 6.95
C LEU A 133 7.08 -2.11 6.84
N LEU A 134 6.83 -2.74 7.98
CA LEU A 134 6.20 -4.06 8.04
C LEU A 134 4.78 -4.05 7.48
N LEU A 135 4.01 -2.98 7.73
CA LEU A 135 2.67 -2.83 7.18
C LEU A 135 2.69 -2.65 5.65
N ILE A 136 3.57 -1.80 5.12
CA ILE A 136 3.67 -1.56 3.66
C ILE A 136 4.15 -2.83 2.95
N PHE A 137 5.19 -3.48 3.48
CA PHE A 137 5.73 -4.69 2.88
C PHE A 137 4.76 -5.87 3.01
N GLY A 138 4.11 -6.01 4.17
CA GLY A 138 3.05 -6.99 4.41
C GLY A 138 1.85 -6.79 3.48
N PHE A 139 1.45 -5.54 3.24
CA PHE A 139 0.42 -5.20 2.26
C PHE A 139 0.82 -5.63 0.85
N ALA A 140 2.05 -5.34 0.41
CA ALA A 140 2.53 -5.75 -0.91
C ALA A 140 2.52 -7.27 -1.09
N LEU A 141 2.93 -8.01 -0.06
CA LEU A 141 2.87 -9.47 -0.03
C LEU A 141 1.42 -9.97 -0.12
N ALA A 142 0.53 -9.44 0.72
CA ALA A 142 -0.88 -9.82 0.74
C ALA A 142 -1.54 -9.60 -0.64
N VAL A 143 -1.28 -8.44 -1.26
CA VAL A 143 -1.72 -8.12 -2.62
C VAL A 143 -1.18 -9.14 -3.61
N TYR A 144 0.14 -9.38 -3.64
CA TYR A 144 0.74 -10.33 -4.58
C TYR A 144 0.18 -11.75 -4.44
N PHE A 145 0.01 -12.24 -3.21
CA PHE A 145 -0.56 -13.57 -2.97
C PHE A 145 -2.06 -13.64 -3.28
N ALA A 146 -2.82 -12.56 -3.04
CA ALA A 146 -4.22 -12.50 -3.42
C ALA A 146 -4.42 -12.68 -4.94
N ALA A 147 -3.46 -12.26 -5.77
CA ALA A 147 -3.51 -12.45 -7.22
C ALA A 147 -3.56 -13.93 -7.66
N LYS A 148 -3.06 -14.82 -6.79
CA LYS A 148 -3.00 -16.28 -7.00
C LYS A 148 -4.26 -16.98 -6.51
N ILE A 149 -5.18 -16.27 -5.85
CA ILE A 149 -6.47 -16.81 -5.43
C ILE A 149 -7.41 -16.81 -6.66
N PRO A 150 -7.94 -17.97 -7.07
CA PRO A 150 -8.94 -18.02 -8.12
C PRO A 150 -10.28 -17.50 -7.58
N LEU A 151 -10.86 -16.51 -8.24
CA LEU A 151 -12.26 -16.11 -8.02
C LEU A 151 -13.06 -16.46 -9.29
N PRO A 152 -14.01 -17.41 -9.22
CA PRO A 152 -14.73 -17.94 -10.39
C PRO A 152 -15.39 -16.89 -11.29
N TRP A 153 -15.67 -15.72 -10.74
CA TRP A 153 -16.41 -14.62 -11.35
C TRP A 153 -15.50 -13.58 -12.02
N ILE A 154 -14.18 -13.70 -11.82
CA ILE A 154 -13.16 -12.71 -12.21
C ILE A 154 -12.01 -13.37 -12.99
N SER A 155 -11.81 -14.69 -12.85
CA SER A 155 -10.73 -15.44 -13.50
C SER A 155 -11.00 -15.81 -14.97
N GLY A 156 -11.79 -15.01 -15.71
CA GLY A 156 -12.04 -15.16 -17.14
C GLY A 156 -10.91 -14.64 -18.01
#